data_AF-A0A962T4N2-F1
#
_entry.id   AF-A0A962T4N2-F1
#
_cell.length_a   1.000
_cell.length_b   1.000
_cell.length_c   1.000
_cell.angle_alpha   90.00
_cell.angle_beta   90.00
_cell.angle_gamma   90.00
#
_symmetry.space_group_name_H-M   'P 1'
#
loop_
_entity.id
_entity.type
_entity.pdbx_description
1 polymer ?
#
loop_
_entity_poly.entity_id
_entity_poly.type
_entity_poly.pdbx_seq_one_letter_code
_entity_poly.pdbx_strand_id
1 'polypeptide(L)'
;MMHSMHILSSCASACLICHTPLPFHQARKSQLCGRAECEWRYSLLQQQDKVCKICGRPLSIREQLFGVCANAACQHAMVADRARQEREQREKWYQAVREQAARLRRRVASNFGIPDEESFRLTVVPASLSQIIRLPAQRRREFRNYLKELIDKAFIRPIPPAVDPGQTAPLSDEDARLQAASGQACACCRGSCCQGGGFTHAYLEIATIQRYRTAHPNQRPRGVLAAYMNYVGDETAEGSCVYHQTDGCSLPKEMRADICNDFYCGGLQDFRQSVMADSPVRGFFVAATEDTIHRAALVHENQALMVPAPTTDPD
;
A
#
# COMPACT_ATOMS: atom_id res chain seq x y z
N MET A 1 21.05 10.89 -22.63
CA MET A 1 20.63 12.05 -23.45
C MET A 1 19.21 12.41 -23.06
N MET A 2 19.06 13.29 -22.07
CA MET A 2 17.76 13.75 -21.56
C MET A 2 17.12 14.70 -22.57
N HIS A 3 15.96 14.33 -23.11
CA HIS A 3 15.11 15.24 -23.85
C HIS A 3 14.47 16.22 -22.85
N SER A 4 15.03 17.42 -22.76
CA SER A 4 14.43 18.57 -22.08
C SER A 4 13.10 18.93 -22.74
N MET A 5 11.99 18.58 -22.11
CA MET A 5 10.70 19.19 -22.41
C MET A 5 10.77 20.66 -21.98
N HIS A 6 10.87 21.56 -22.96
CA HIS A 6 10.71 23.00 -22.77
C HIS A 6 9.27 23.29 -22.35
N ILE A 7 9.01 23.32 -21.04
CA ILE A 7 7.84 24.03 -20.50
C ILE A 7 8.04 25.49 -20.88
N LEU A 8 7.11 26.05 -21.65
CA LEU A 8 7.09 27.43 -22.10
C LEU A 8 7.13 28.36 -20.87
N SER A 9 8.36 28.74 -20.49
CA SER A 9 8.62 29.80 -19.52
C SER A 9 7.90 31.04 -20.02
N SER A 10 6.96 31.58 -19.24
CA SER A 10 6.35 32.87 -19.56
C SER A 10 7.51 33.85 -19.73
N CYS A 11 7.73 34.32 -20.96
CA CYS A 11 8.89 35.15 -21.28
C CYS A 11 8.82 36.40 -20.41
N ALA A 12 9.78 36.54 -19.49
CA ALA A 12 9.91 37.75 -18.71
C ALA A 12 10.15 38.90 -19.69
N SER A 13 9.18 39.82 -19.80
CA SER A 13 9.30 41.02 -20.64
C SER A 13 10.29 42.04 -20.08
N ALA A 14 10.93 41.73 -18.95
CA ALA A 14 11.87 42.55 -18.23
C ALA A 14 12.99 41.69 -17.60
N CYS A 15 14.13 42.32 -17.32
CA CYS A 15 15.27 41.70 -16.66
C CYS A 15 14.88 41.13 -15.29
N LEU A 16 15.26 39.89 -15.00
CA LEU A 16 14.98 39.22 -13.73
C LEU A 16 15.62 39.91 -12.50
N ILE A 17 16.63 40.75 -12.70
CA ILE A 17 17.37 41.42 -11.61
C ILE A 17 16.96 42.88 -11.47
N CYS A 18 17.01 43.65 -12.56
CA CYS A 18 16.81 45.11 -12.53
C CYS A 18 15.48 45.57 -13.12
N HIS A 19 14.64 44.64 -13.59
CA HIS A 19 13.31 44.90 -14.16
C HIS A 19 13.27 45.85 -15.37
N THR A 20 14.42 46.11 -16.02
CA THR A 20 14.46 46.85 -17.27
C THR A 20 13.77 46.05 -18.38
N PRO A 21 12.86 46.66 -19.18
CA PRO A 21 12.22 45.98 -20.30
C PRO A 21 13.24 45.34 -21.24
N LEU A 22 12.96 44.11 -21.69
CA LEU A 22 13.83 43.36 -22.59
C LEU A 22 13.22 43.29 -24.00
N PRO A 23 14.04 43.43 -25.06
CA PRO A 23 13.59 43.09 -26.40
C PRO A 23 13.27 41.59 -26.48
N PHE A 24 12.29 41.23 -27.30
CA PHE A 24 11.71 39.88 -27.39
C PHE A 24 12.77 38.75 -27.48
N HIS A 25 13.81 38.94 -28.30
CA HIS A 25 14.89 37.96 -28.44
C HIS A 25 15.67 37.75 -27.13
N GLN A 26 15.93 38.82 -26.38
CA GLN A 26 16.68 38.76 -25.12
C GLN A 26 15.82 38.22 -23.96
N ALA A 27 14.53 38.54 -23.96
CA ALA A 27 13.53 37.94 -23.08
C ALA A 27 13.43 36.41 -23.26
N ARG A 28 13.62 35.88 -24.47
CA ARG A 28 13.64 34.43 -24.72
C ARG A 28 14.98 33.77 -24.38
N LYS A 29 16.10 34.44 -24.64
CA LYS A 29 17.42 33.82 -24.57
C LYS A 29 18.05 33.83 -23.17
N SER A 30 18.09 34.99 -22.51
CA SER A 30 18.80 35.14 -21.22
C SER A 30 17.93 35.62 -20.08
N GLN A 31 16.80 36.29 -20.36
CA GLN A 31 15.95 36.94 -19.35
C GLN A 31 16.72 37.99 -18.49
N LEU A 32 17.90 38.42 -18.97
CA LEU A 32 18.76 39.42 -18.35
C LEU A 32 19.08 40.53 -19.36
N CYS A 33 19.26 41.76 -18.86
CA CYS A 33 19.53 42.94 -19.71
C CYS A 33 20.94 43.01 -20.31
N GLY A 34 21.82 42.04 -20.00
CA GLY A 34 23.21 42.00 -20.51
C GLY A 34 24.18 42.94 -19.81
N ARG A 35 23.74 43.66 -18.76
CA ARG A 35 24.66 44.44 -17.91
C ARG A 35 25.44 43.47 -17.01
N ALA A 36 26.77 43.63 -16.97
CA ALA A 36 27.66 42.78 -16.17
C ALA A 36 27.22 42.63 -14.70
N GLU A 37 26.69 43.69 -14.09
CA GLU A 37 26.17 43.66 -12.72
C GLU A 37 24.97 42.71 -12.55
N CYS A 38 24.03 42.71 -13.51
CA CYS A 38 22.87 41.82 -13.48
C CYS A 38 23.29 40.36 -13.70
N GLU A 39 24.25 40.11 -14.58
CA GLU A 39 24.79 38.78 -14.82
C GLU A 39 25.53 38.23 -13.60
N TRP A 40 26.40 39.05 -12.99
CA TRP A 40 27.11 38.67 -11.77
C TRP A 40 26.15 38.39 -10.61
N ARG A 41 25.17 39.27 -10.39
CA ARG A 41 24.17 39.09 -9.31
C ARG A 41 23.29 37.88 -9.53
N TYR A 42 22.89 37.61 -10.77
CA TYR A 42 22.12 36.41 -11.11
C TYR A 42 22.96 35.13 -10.89
N SER A 43 24.22 35.12 -11.34
CA SER A 43 25.15 34.01 -11.11
C SER A 43 25.35 33.73 -9.62
N LEU A 44 25.48 34.77 -8.79
CA LEU A 44 25.56 34.61 -7.34
C LEU A 44 24.28 33.98 -6.74
N LEU A 45 23.10 34.37 -7.22
CA LEU A 45 21.84 33.77 -6.80
C LEU A 45 21.72 32.30 -7.23
N GLN A 46 22.25 31.94 -8.41
CA GLN A 46 22.30 30.55 -8.87
C GLN A 46 23.22 29.71 -7.99
N GLN A 47 24.42 30.19 -7.66
CA GLN A 47 25.36 29.49 -6.79
C GLN A 47 24.85 29.29 -5.37
N GLN A 48 23.92 30.14 -4.93
CA GLN A 48 23.30 30.06 -3.60
C GLN A 48 21.95 29.32 -3.59
N ASP A 49 21.55 28.68 -4.70
CA ASP A 49 20.23 28.03 -4.86
C ASP A 49 19.03 28.96 -4.59
N LYS A 50 19.21 30.28 -4.82
CA LYS A 50 18.18 31.32 -4.62
C LYS A 50 17.38 31.64 -5.88
N VAL A 51 17.44 30.76 -6.87
CA VAL A 51 16.62 30.85 -8.09
C VAL A 51 15.70 29.63 -8.18
N CYS A 52 14.55 29.81 -8.82
CA CYS A 52 13.60 28.74 -9.06
C CYS A 52 14.26 27.67 -9.94
N LYS A 53 14.26 26.41 -9.47
CA LYS A 53 14.80 25.28 -10.23
C LYS A 53 14.07 25.01 -11.56
N ILE A 54 12.84 25.52 -11.71
CA ILE A 54 12.01 25.33 -12.92
C ILE A 54 12.14 26.48 -13.91
N CYS A 55 11.91 27.73 -13.47
CA CYS A 55 11.87 28.90 -14.37
C CYS A 55 13.05 29.86 -14.21
N GLY A 56 13.98 29.62 -13.28
CA GLY A 56 15.17 30.44 -13.08
C GLY A 56 14.92 31.80 -12.40
N ARG A 57 13.69 32.18 -12.03
CA ARG A 57 13.47 33.48 -11.37
C ARG A 57 14.07 33.51 -9.96
N PRO A 58 14.56 34.68 -9.48
CA PRO A 58 14.92 34.84 -8.08
C PRO A 58 13.75 34.50 -7.13
N LEU A 59 14.08 33.77 -6.07
CA LEU A 59 13.13 33.32 -5.05
C LEU A 59 13.06 34.32 -3.90
N SER A 60 11.85 34.59 -3.43
CA SER A 60 11.66 35.26 -2.14
C SER A 60 12.11 34.33 -0.99
N ILE A 61 12.34 34.90 0.19
CA ILE A 61 12.80 34.14 1.38
C ILE A 61 11.90 32.93 1.68
N ARG A 62 10.57 33.06 1.54
CA ARG A 62 9.63 31.96 1.77
C ARG A 62 9.73 30.86 0.72
N GLU A 63 10.06 31.22 -0.52
CA GLU A 63 10.14 30.28 -1.64
C GLU A 63 11.49 29.54 -1.66
N GLN A 64 12.53 30.10 -1.05
CA GLN A 64 13.83 29.45 -0.92
C GLN A 64 13.75 28.11 -0.18
N LEU A 65 12.81 27.96 0.79
CA LEU A 65 12.58 26.69 1.50
C LEU A 65 12.16 25.55 0.56
N PHE A 66 11.45 25.86 -0.52
CA PHE A 66 10.95 24.87 -1.48
C PHE A 66 11.81 24.78 -2.75
N GLY A 67 12.72 25.73 -2.97
CA GLY A 67 13.56 25.81 -4.18
C GLY A 67 12.77 26.06 -5.48
N VAL A 68 11.46 26.28 -5.38
CA VAL A 68 10.54 26.48 -6.51
C VAL A 68 9.60 27.63 -6.19
N CYS A 69 9.29 28.41 -7.20
CA CYS A 69 8.56 29.65 -7.07
C CYS A 69 7.04 29.43 -7.05
N ALA A 70 6.26 30.36 -6.49
CA ALA A 70 4.82 30.21 -6.30
C ALA A 70 3.97 30.22 -7.61
N ASN A 71 4.61 30.31 -8.78
CA ASN A 71 3.89 30.22 -10.05
C ASN A 71 3.31 28.80 -10.21
N ALA A 72 2.00 28.69 -10.51
CA ALA A 72 1.29 27.42 -10.64
C ALA A 72 1.97 26.44 -11.62
N ALA A 73 2.52 26.92 -12.74
CA ALA A 73 3.22 26.07 -13.69
C ALA A 73 4.51 25.46 -13.09
N CYS A 74 5.24 26.22 -12.28
CA CYS A 74 6.43 25.75 -11.58
C CYS A 74 6.09 24.78 -10.45
N GLN A 75 5.03 25.05 -9.70
CA GLN A 75 4.54 24.16 -8.64
C GLN A 75 4.05 22.82 -9.22
N HIS A 76 3.28 22.84 -10.29
CA HIS A 76 2.85 21.62 -10.98
C HIS A 76 4.03 20.82 -11.53
N ALA A 77 5.02 21.49 -12.14
CA ALA A 77 6.22 20.83 -12.63
C ALA A 77 7.01 20.16 -11.50
N MET A 78 7.16 20.81 -10.35
CA MET A 78 7.81 20.24 -9.16
C MET A 78 7.08 19.01 -8.64
N VAL A 79 5.75 19.07 -8.51
CA VAL A 79 4.95 17.92 -8.07
C VAL A 79 5.06 16.76 -9.05
N ALA A 80 5.00 17.04 -10.36
CA ALA A 80 5.13 16.03 -11.40
C ALA A 80 6.52 15.39 -11.45
N ASP A 81 7.58 16.19 -11.27
CA ASP A 81 8.97 15.71 -11.21
C ASP A 81 9.19 14.85 -9.96
N ARG A 82 8.74 15.30 -8.79
CA ARG A 82 8.78 14.51 -7.55
C ARG A 82 8.05 13.18 -7.71
N ALA A 83 6.84 13.18 -8.27
CA ALA A 83 6.09 11.95 -8.53
C ALA A 83 6.81 11.03 -9.54
N ARG A 84 7.57 11.58 -10.49
CA ARG A 84 8.41 10.79 -11.41
C ARG A 84 9.59 10.16 -10.66
N GLN A 85 10.33 10.94 -9.89
CA GLN A 85 11.47 10.47 -9.09
C GLN A 85 11.04 9.39 -8.09
N GLU A 86 9.93 9.60 -7.40
CA GLU A 86 9.36 8.60 -6.46
C GLU A 86 8.99 7.30 -7.18
N ARG A 87 8.44 7.36 -8.41
CA ARG A 87 8.17 6.18 -9.23
C ARG A 87 9.44 5.47 -9.67
N GLU A 88 10.43 6.20 -10.18
CA GLU A 88 11.71 5.64 -10.61
C GLU A 88 12.45 4.97 -9.45
N GLN A 89 12.44 5.61 -8.28
CA GLN A 89 13.06 5.06 -7.07
C GLN A 89 12.32 3.80 -6.60
N ARG A 90 10.98 3.84 -6.57
CA ARG A 90 10.16 2.67 -6.23
C ARG A 90 10.38 1.51 -7.19
N GLU A 91 10.52 1.76 -8.49
CA GLU A 91 10.82 0.73 -9.49
C GLU A 91 12.18 0.08 -9.23
N LYS A 92 13.23 0.89 -8.98
CA LYS A 92 14.57 0.36 -8.62
C LYS A 92 14.53 -0.53 -7.39
N TRP A 93 13.84 -0.09 -6.33
CA TRP A 93 13.67 -0.87 -5.11
C TRP A 93 12.90 -2.17 -5.37
N TYR A 94 11.81 -2.08 -6.13
CA TYR A 94 11.01 -3.24 -6.49
C TYR A 94 11.82 -4.29 -7.27
N GLN A 95 12.66 -3.85 -8.22
CA GLN A 95 13.55 -4.75 -8.94
C GLN A 95 14.60 -5.40 -8.02
N ALA A 96 15.24 -4.63 -7.14
CA ALA A 96 16.21 -5.17 -6.19
C ALA A 96 15.60 -6.25 -5.28
N VAL A 97 14.38 -6.01 -4.75
CA VAL A 97 13.65 -7.01 -3.96
C VAL A 97 13.30 -8.24 -4.79
N ARG A 98 12.87 -8.08 -6.04
CA ARG A 98 12.54 -9.23 -6.91
C ARG A 98 13.76 -10.09 -7.20
N GLU A 99 14.92 -9.51 -7.40
CA GLU A 99 16.17 -10.25 -7.57
C GLU A 99 16.56 -11.02 -6.31
N GLN A 100 16.50 -10.38 -5.13
CA GLN A 100 16.72 -11.06 -3.85
C GLN A 100 15.72 -12.20 -3.64
N ALA A 101 14.44 -11.95 -3.92
CA ALA A 101 13.37 -12.92 -3.82
C ALA A 101 13.58 -14.12 -4.77
N ALA A 102 14.09 -13.88 -5.99
CA ALA A 102 14.37 -14.93 -6.94
C ALA A 102 15.53 -15.82 -6.47
N ARG A 103 16.58 -15.23 -5.90
CA ARG A 103 17.67 -15.98 -5.24
C ARG A 103 17.15 -16.80 -4.08
N LEU A 104 16.29 -16.23 -3.25
CA LEU A 104 15.66 -16.92 -2.13
C LEU A 104 14.80 -18.10 -2.61
N ARG A 105 13.95 -17.89 -3.63
CA ARG A 105 13.11 -18.94 -4.23
C ARG A 105 13.95 -20.12 -4.74
N ARG A 106 15.03 -19.84 -5.46
CA ARG A 106 15.94 -20.89 -5.98
C ARG A 106 16.58 -21.69 -4.86
N ARG A 107 17.05 -21.01 -3.79
CA ARG A 107 17.62 -21.67 -2.62
C ARG A 107 16.59 -22.57 -1.91
N VAL A 108 15.37 -22.07 -1.71
CA VAL A 108 14.28 -22.85 -1.13
C VAL A 108 13.95 -24.06 -1.99
N ALA A 109 13.74 -23.86 -3.30
CA ALA A 109 13.45 -24.94 -4.24
C ALA A 109 14.53 -26.03 -4.20
N SER A 110 15.80 -25.65 -4.23
CA SER A 110 16.93 -26.59 -4.12
C SER A 110 16.90 -27.37 -2.81
N ASN A 111 16.68 -26.70 -1.67
CA ASN A 111 16.62 -27.35 -0.35
C ASN A 111 15.47 -28.34 -0.22
N PHE A 112 14.34 -28.10 -0.91
CA PHE A 112 13.18 -28.98 -0.91
C PHE A 112 13.14 -29.97 -2.08
N GLY A 113 14.19 -30.00 -2.93
CA GLY A 113 14.23 -30.89 -4.10
C GLY A 113 13.16 -30.58 -5.15
N ILE A 114 12.70 -29.33 -5.24
CA ILE A 114 11.72 -28.88 -6.24
C ILE A 114 12.46 -28.67 -7.57
N PRO A 115 12.16 -29.44 -8.62
CA PRO A 115 12.93 -29.43 -9.87
C PRO A 115 12.65 -28.19 -10.75
N ASP A 116 11.47 -27.59 -10.61
CA ASP A 116 11.06 -26.38 -11.34
C ASP A 116 10.64 -25.31 -10.33
N GLU A 117 11.55 -24.40 -9.97
CA GLU A 117 11.23 -23.28 -9.09
C GLU A 117 10.28 -22.27 -9.74
N GLU A 118 10.21 -22.22 -11.06
CA GLU A 118 9.36 -21.28 -11.79
C GLU A 118 7.90 -21.70 -11.75
N SER A 119 7.62 -22.99 -11.51
CA SER A 119 6.28 -23.49 -11.19
C SER A 119 5.67 -22.83 -9.95
N PHE A 120 6.48 -22.21 -9.07
CA PHE A 120 5.99 -21.38 -7.97
C PHE A 120 6.13 -19.90 -8.33
N ARG A 121 4.98 -19.24 -8.54
CA ARG A 121 4.95 -17.84 -8.95
C ARG A 121 5.55 -16.94 -7.87
N LEU A 122 6.65 -16.25 -8.18
CA LEU A 122 7.24 -15.28 -7.29
C LEU A 122 6.37 -14.03 -7.22
N THR A 123 5.89 -13.73 -6.01
CA THR A 123 5.02 -12.59 -5.74
C THR A 123 5.53 -11.81 -4.55
N VAL A 124 5.77 -10.51 -4.75
CA VAL A 124 6.15 -9.60 -3.66
C VAL A 124 4.88 -8.99 -3.08
N VAL A 125 4.71 -9.12 -1.76
CA VAL A 125 3.62 -8.51 -0.98
C VAL A 125 4.20 -7.52 0.03
N PRO A 126 3.45 -6.49 0.46
CA PRO A 126 3.96 -5.55 1.44
C PRO A 126 4.13 -6.22 2.80
N ALA A 127 5.25 -5.98 3.48
CA ALA A 127 5.43 -6.43 4.86
C ALA A 127 4.82 -5.42 5.85
N SER A 128 3.93 -5.90 6.71
CA SER A 128 3.58 -5.16 7.92
C SER A 128 4.74 -5.22 8.90
N LEU A 129 5.18 -4.04 9.34
CA LEU A 129 6.14 -3.83 10.42
C LEU A 129 5.47 -3.16 11.63
N SER A 130 4.14 -3.21 11.70
CA SER A 130 3.38 -2.61 12.80
C SER A 130 3.83 -3.20 14.13
N GLN A 131 4.07 -2.33 15.10
CA GLN A 131 4.38 -2.74 16.46
C GLN A 131 3.15 -3.41 17.08
N ILE A 132 3.35 -4.55 17.73
CA ILE A 132 2.32 -5.19 18.56
C ILE A 132 2.35 -4.54 19.93
N ILE A 133 1.21 -4.01 20.35
CA ILE A 133 1.02 -3.33 21.63
C ILE A 133 -0.09 -4.00 22.41
N ARG A 134 -0.10 -3.81 23.74
CA ARG A 134 -1.27 -4.18 24.55
C ARG A 134 -2.49 -3.38 24.09
N LEU A 135 -3.61 -4.05 23.83
CA LEU A 135 -4.85 -3.41 23.44
C LEU A 135 -5.36 -2.53 24.60
N PRO A 136 -5.46 -1.20 24.43
CA PRO A 136 -5.93 -0.32 25.50
C PRO A 136 -7.36 -0.66 25.91
N ALA A 137 -7.62 -0.72 27.22
CA ALA A 137 -8.93 -1.07 27.76
C ALA A 137 -10.04 -0.13 27.26
N GLN A 138 -9.73 1.16 27.07
CA GLN A 138 -10.65 2.13 26.47
C GLN A 138 -11.05 1.72 25.04
N ARG A 139 -10.07 1.45 24.18
CA ARG A 139 -10.30 1.04 22.79
C ARG A 139 -11.10 -0.27 22.69
N ARG A 140 -10.86 -1.22 23.60
CA ARG A 140 -11.68 -2.45 23.71
C ARG A 140 -13.14 -2.13 24.07
N ARG A 141 -13.38 -1.21 25.01
CA ARG A 141 -14.74 -0.77 25.39
C ARG A 141 -15.45 -0.02 24.27
N GLU A 142 -14.75 0.90 23.61
CA GLU A 142 -15.26 1.65 22.45
C GLU A 142 -15.71 0.68 21.34
N PHE A 143 -14.85 -0.28 20.99
CA PHE A 143 -15.21 -1.31 20.01
C PHE A 143 -16.41 -2.16 20.44
N ARG A 144 -16.47 -2.60 21.70
CA ARG A 144 -17.61 -3.36 22.23
C ARG A 144 -18.92 -2.56 22.12
N ASN A 145 -18.89 -1.28 22.44
CA ASN A 145 -20.07 -0.41 22.36
C ASN A 145 -20.53 -0.23 20.92
N TYR A 146 -19.60 0.09 20.02
CA TYR A 146 -19.84 0.18 18.59
C TYR A 146 -20.48 -1.10 18.03
N LEU A 147 -19.89 -2.26 18.34
CA LEU A 147 -20.37 -3.55 17.87
C LEU A 147 -21.76 -3.87 18.43
N LYS A 148 -22.04 -3.53 19.69
CA LYS A 148 -23.38 -3.67 20.28
C LYS A 148 -24.40 -2.85 19.51
N GLU A 149 -24.13 -1.57 19.24
CA GLU A 149 -25.02 -0.71 18.46
C GLU A 149 -25.24 -1.23 17.03
N LEU A 150 -24.18 -1.74 16.40
CA LEU A 150 -24.24 -2.33 15.07
C LEU A 150 -25.14 -3.58 15.06
N ILE A 151 -25.00 -4.45 16.07
CA ILE A 151 -25.84 -5.63 16.25
C ILE A 151 -27.29 -5.23 16.51
N ASP A 152 -27.55 -4.27 17.40
CA ASP A 152 -28.91 -3.79 17.69
C ASP A 152 -29.59 -3.29 16.39
N LYS A 153 -28.88 -2.49 15.58
CA LYS A 153 -29.34 -2.03 14.26
C LYS A 153 -29.61 -3.17 13.28
N ALA A 154 -28.77 -4.21 13.28
CA ALA A 154 -28.99 -5.38 12.45
C ALA A 154 -30.24 -6.16 12.88
N PHE A 155 -30.45 -6.35 14.18
CA PHE A 155 -31.58 -7.14 14.69
C PHE A 155 -32.95 -6.49 14.53
N ILE A 156 -33.02 -5.16 14.33
CA ILE A 156 -34.26 -4.49 13.90
C ILE A 156 -34.73 -4.97 12.53
N ARG A 157 -33.79 -5.39 11.66
CA ARG A 157 -34.11 -5.84 10.31
C ARG A 157 -34.44 -7.34 10.32
N PRO A 158 -35.39 -7.77 9.48
CA PRO A 158 -35.65 -9.20 9.29
C PRO A 158 -34.37 -9.89 8.85
N ILE A 159 -34.19 -11.13 9.29
CA ILE A 159 -33.09 -11.96 8.79
C ILE A 159 -33.34 -12.14 7.29
N PRO A 160 -32.39 -11.77 6.41
CA PRO A 160 -32.52 -12.07 5.00
C PRO A 160 -32.77 -13.57 4.85
N PRO A 161 -33.70 -14.01 3.98
CA PRO A 161 -33.87 -15.42 3.72
C PRO A 161 -32.50 -16.01 3.42
N ALA A 162 -32.18 -17.14 4.04
CA ALA A 162 -30.96 -17.85 3.69
C ALA A 162 -31.00 -18.07 2.19
N VAL A 163 -30.01 -17.52 1.48
CA VAL A 163 -29.78 -17.93 0.10
C VAL A 163 -29.53 -19.42 0.20
N ASP A 164 -30.38 -20.20 -0.46
CA ASP A 164 -30.21 -21.65 -0.51
C ASP A 164 -28.76 -21.92 -0.95
N PRO A 165 -27.95 -22.68 -0.20
CA PRO A 165 -26.57 -22.99 -0.59
C PRO A 165 -26.46 -23.51 -2.03
N GLY A 166 -27.54 -24.06 -2.60
CA GLY A 166 -27.63 -24.47 -3.99
C GLY A 166 -27.90 -23.36 -5.03
N GLN A 167 -28.20 -22.12 -4.62
CA GLN A 167 -28.46 -20.98 -5.51
C GLN A 167 -27.29 -19.99 -5.61
N THR A 168 -26.42 -19.90 -4.60
CA THR A 168 -25.06 -19.43 -4.83
C THR A 168 -24.32 -20.56 -5.51
N ALA A 169 -23.86 -20.36 -6.75
CA ALA A 169 -22.94 -21.31 -7.36
C ALA A 169 -21.81 -21.56 -6.34
N PRO A 170 -21.56 -22.80 -5.91
CA PRO A 170 -20.44 -23.09 -5.04
C PRO A 170 -19.20 -22.50 -5.69
N LEU A 171 -18.34 -21.86 -4.88
CA LEU A 171 -17.03 -21.44 -5.35
C LEU A 171 -16.41 -22.63 -6.07
N SER A 172 -15.93 -22.42 -7.29
CA SER A 172 -15.23 -23.48 -7.99
C SER A 172 -14.07 -23.97 -7.10
N ASP A 173 -13.72 -25.25 -7.20
CA ASP A 173 -12.59 -25.77 -6.42
C ASP A 173 -11.31 -24.96 -6.67
N GLU A 174 -11.18 -24.41 -7.88
CA GLU A 174 -10.10 -23.48 -8.26
C GLU A 174 -10.16 -22.17 -7.46
N ASP A 175 -11.32 -21.50 -7.43
CA ASP A 175 -11.50 -20.26 -6.66
C ASP A 175 -11.23 -20.47 -5.18
N ALA A 176 -11.64 -21.62 -4.63
CA ALA A 176 -11.39 -21.99 -3.24
C ALA A 176 -9.90 -22.14 -2.95
N ARG A 177 -9.14 -22.83 -3.83
CA ARG A 177 -7.67 -22.98 -3.72
C ARG A 177 -6.96 -21.63 -3.88
N LEU A 178 -7.37 -20.81 -4.85
CA LEU A 178 -6.82 -19.47 -5.07
C LEU A 178 -7.07 -18.54 -3.89
N GLN A 179 -8.26 -18.62 -3.30
CA GLN A 179 -8.63 -17.90 -2.10
C GLN A 179 -7.82 -18.35 -0.88
N ALA A 180 -7.61 -19.64 -0.70
CA ALA A 180 -6.77 -20.18 0.37
C ALA A 180 -5.33 -19.67 0.23
N ALA A 181 -4.73 -19.77 -0.97
CA ALA A 181 -3.39 -19.28 -1.24
C ALA A 181 -3.26 -17.76 -1.00
N SER A 182 -4.28 -16.98 -1.39
CA SER A 182 -4.33 -15.54 -1.11
C SER A 182 -4.36 -15.26 0.40
N GLY A 183 -5.09 -16.06 1.18
CA GLY A 183 -5.10 -15.98 2.64
C GLY A 183 -3.72 -16.24 3.26
N GLN A 184 -2.99 -17.24 2.74
CA GLN A 184 -1.63 -17.56 3.18
C GLN A 184 -0.63 -16.44 2.86
N ALA A 185 -0.76 -15.82 1.69
CA ALA A 185 0.02 -14.64 1.35
C ALA A 185 -0.28 -13.45 2.28
N CYS A 186 -1.55 -13.22 2.64
CA CYS A 186 -1.92 -12.20 3.63
C CYS A 186 -1.33 -12.50 5.02
N ALA A 187 -1.27 -13.76 5.43
CA ALA A 187 -0.61 -14.17 6.67
C ALA A 187 0.91 -13.92 6.62
N CYS A 188 1.56 -14.22 5.48
CA CYS A 188 2.98 -13.90 5.25
C CYS A 188 3.25 -12.38 5.37
N CYS A 189 2.36 -11.57 4.81
CA CYS A 189 2.43 -10.11 4.85
C CYS A 189 2.12 -9.53 6.24
N ARG A 190 1.36 -10.27 7.07
CA ARG A 190 0.82 -9.85 8.38
C ARG A 190 -0.07 -8.61 8.29
N GLY A 191 -0.94 -8.55 7.29
CA GLY A 191 -1.99 -7.54 7.23
C GLY A 191 -1.52 -6.09 7.06
N SER A 192 -0.50 -5.82 6.22
CA SER A 192 -0.06 -4.44 5.93
C SER A 192 -1.22 -3.54 5.45
N CYS A 193 -2.10 -4.08 4.60
CA CYS A 193 -3.31 -3.38 4.15
C CYS A 193 -4.37 -3.15 5.25
N CYS A 194 -4.28 -3.86 6.38
CA CYS A 194 -5.24 -3.77 7.47
C CYS A 194 -4.98 -2.58 8.42
N GLN A 195 -3.89 -1.84 8.23
CA GLN A 195 -3.49 -0.74 9.12
C GLN A 195 -4.55 0.36 9.26
N GLY A 196 -5.42 0.59 8.27
CA GLY A 196 -6.52 1.57 8.39
C GLY A 196 -7.69 1.15 9.29
N GLY A 197 -7.78 -0.12 9.67
CA GLY A 197 -8.97 -0.68 10.34
C GLY A 197 -9.18 -0.22 11.79
N GLY A 198 -8.22 0.49 12.38
CA GLY A 198 -8.34 1.05 13.73
C GLY A 198 -9.35 2.19 13.80
N PHE A 199 -9.36 3.04 12.78
CA PHE A 199 -10.25 4.20 12.69
C PHE A 199 -11.68 3.82 12.29
N THR A 200 -11.86 2.66 11.67
CA THR A 200 -13.14 2.22 11.09
C THR A 200 -13.83 1.11 11.89
N HIS A 201 -13.35 0.80 13.10
CA HIS A 201 -13.87 -0.29 13.92
C HIS A 201 -13.93 -1.64 13.17
N ALA A 202 -12.81 -2.00 12.54
CA ALA A 202 -12.65 -3.22 11.73
C ALA A 202 -13.55 -3.29 10.49
N TYR A 203 -14.04 -2.14 10.00
CA TYR A 203 -14.90 -2.01 8.83
C TYR A 203 -16.21 -2.81 8.91
N LEU A 204 -16.63 -3.22 10.11
CA LEU A 204 -17.84 -4.02 10.26
C LEU A 204 -19.07 -3.16 9.91
N GLU A 205 -19.98 -3.70 9.12
CA GLU A 205 -21.21 -3.00 8.76
C GLU A 205 -22.45 -3.80 9.14
N ILE A 206 -23.63 -3.18 9.01
CA ILE A 206 -24.90 -3.86 9.25
C ILE A 206 -24.99 -5.10 8.35
N ALA A 207 -24.55 -4.99 7.09
CA ALA A 207 -24.52 -6.10 6.14
C ALA A 207 -23.66 -7.28 6.63
N THR A 208 -22.50 -7.00 7.24
CA THR A 208 -21.62 -8.02 7.83
C THR A 208 -22.34 -8.80 8.93
N ILE A 209 -23.04 -8.10 9.82
CA ILE A 209 -23.80 -8.75 10.90
C ILE A 209 -25.02 -9.50 10.34
N GLN A 210 -25.68 -9.00 9.29
CA GLN A 210 -26.78 -9.72 8.64
C GLN A 210 -26.31 -11.05 8.06
N ARG A 211 -25.20 -11.07 7.31
CA ARG A 211 -24.63 -12.31 6.77
C ARG A 211 -24.36 -13.33 7.88
N TYR A 212 -23.76 -12.89 8.98
CA TYR A 212 -23.52 -13.75 10.14
C TYR A 212 -24.84 -14.27 10.74
N ARG A 213 -25.87 -13.43 10.88
CA ARG A 213 -27.20 -13.85 11.37
C ARG A 213 -27.86 -14.86 10.44
N THR A 214 -27.71 -14.72 9.13
CA THR A 214 -28.24 -15.67 8.16
C THR A 214 -27.59 -17.06 8.32
N ALA A 215 -26.27 -17.12 8.57
CA ALA A 215 -25.57 -18.37 8.86
C ALA A 215 -25.87 -18.94 10.27
N HIS A 216 -26.29 -18.09 11.21
CA HIS A 216 -26.55 -18.44 12.60
C HIS A 216 -27.92 -17.94 13.08
N PRO A 217 -29.04 -18.38 12.47
CA PRO A 217 -30.36 -17.76 12.64
C PRO A 217 -30.90 -17.85 14.08
N ASN A 218 -30.46 -18.85 14.84
CA ASN A 218 -30.92 -19.08 16.21
C ASN A 218 -30.12 -18.29 17.27
N GLN A 219 -29.05 -17.57 16.88
CA GLN A 219 -28.24 -16.80 17.83
C GLN A 219 -28.92 -15.47 18.20
N ARG A 220 -29.05 -15.23 19.51
CA ARG A 220 -29.53 -13.96 20.06
C ARG A 220 -28.46 -12.86 19.99
N PRO A 221 -28.81 -11.56 20.04
CA PRO A 221 -27.85 -10.46 19.95
C PRO A 221 -26.63 -10.58 20.89
N ARG A 222 -26.85 -10.98 22.15
CA ARG A 222 -25.78 -11.19 23.14
C ARG A 222 -24.80 -12.29 22.72
N GLY A 223 -25.30 -13.34 22.07
CA GLY A 223 -24.48 -14.43 21.53
C GLY A 223 -23.61 -13.96 20.37
N VAL A 224 -24.16 -13.15 19.46
CA VAL A 224 -23.40 -12.54 18.37
C VAL A 224 -22.27 -11.66 18.92
N LEU A 225 -22.58 -10.79 19.89
CA LEU A 225 -21.57 -9.93 20.52
C LEU A 225 -20.45 -10.77 21.16
N ALA A 226 -20.81 -11.83 21.90
CA ALA A 226 -19.84 -12.72 22.52
C ALA A 226 -18.95 -13.42 21.48
N ALA A 227 -19.53 -13.90 20.38
CA ALA A 227 -18.80 -14.57 19.31
C ALA A 227 -17.71 -13.67 18.69
N TYR A 228 -18.04 -12.42 18.37
CA TYR A 228 -17.07 -11.46 17.84
C TYR A 228 -16.03 -11.05 18.89
N MET A 229 -16.45 -10.75 20.12
CA MET A 229 -15.54 -10.34 21.19
C MET A 229 -14.55 -11.45 21.60
N ASN A 230 -14.88 -12.73 21.36
CA ASN A 230 -14.01 -13.87 21.63
C ASN A 230 -12.73 -13.86 20.77
N TYR A 231 -12.75 -13.19 19.61
CA TYR A 231 -11.57 -13.04 18.74
C TYR A 231 -10.74 -11.78 19.08
N VAL A 232 -11.18 -10.95 20.02
CA VAL A 232 -10.43 -9.77 20.46
C VAL A 232 -9.41 -10.19 21.52
N GLY A 233 -8.14 -10.26 21.12
CA GLY A 233 -7.02 -10.58 22.01
C GLY A 233 -6.58 -9.42 22.89
N ASP A 234 -5.62 -9.70 23.78
CA ASP A 234 -5.04 -8.72 24.70
C ASP A 234 -4.00 -7.80 24.06
N GLU A 235 -3.53 -8.18 22.87
CA GLU A 235 -2.59 -7.44 22.05
C GLU A 235 -3.17 -7.13 20.68
N THR A 236 -2.66 -6.07 20.05
CA THR A 236 -3.10 -5.59 18.75
C THR A 236 -1.97 -4.85 18.05
N ALA A 237 -1.97 -4.88 16.72
CA ALA A 237 -1.11 -4.01 15.93
C ALA A 237 -1.49 -2.53 16.14
N GLU A 238 -0.49 -1.70 16.44
CA GLU A 238 -0.65 -0.26 16.62
C GLU A 238 -1.28 0.37 15.37
N GLY A 239 -2.24 1.28 15.58
CA GLY A 239 -2.98 1.96 14.52
C GLY A 239 -4.01 1.10 13.76
N SER A 240 -3.99 -0.23 13.87
CA SER A 240 -4.86 -1.14 13.11
C SER A 240 -6.16 -1.50 13.83
N CYS A 241 -6.95 -2.46 13.32
CA CYS A 241 -8.20 -2.92 13.96
C CYS A 241 -7.94 -3.83 15.17
N VAL A 242 -8.94 -4.01 16.04
CA VAL A 242 -8.78 -4.81 17.28
C VAL A 242 -8.55 -6.31 17.04
N TYR A 243 -8.79 -6.80 15.82
CA TYR A 243 -8.55 -8.18 15.42
C TYR A 243 -7.17 -8.40 14.78
N HIS A 244 -6.40 -7.33 14.53
CA HIS A 244 -5.07 -7.46 13.96
C HIS A 244 -4.07 -7.77 15.09
N GLN A 245 -3.54 -8.99 15.10
CA GLN A 245 -2.58 -9.54 16.04
C GLN A 245 -1.24 -9.86 15.36
N THR A 246 -0.28 -10.40 16.11
CA THR A 246 1.08 -10.72 15.67
C THR A 246 1.14 -11.54 14.37
N ASP A 247 0.22 -12.50 14.20
CA ASP A 247 0.20 -13.39 13.04
C ASP A 247 -0.90 -13.01 12.02
N GLY A 248 -1.44 -11.79 12.11
CA GLY A 248 -2.46 -11.26 11.21
C GLY A 248 -3.83 -11.14 11.86
N CYS A 249 -4.89 -11.34 11.07
CA CYS A 249 -6.27 -11.15 11.54
C CYS A 249 -6.78 -12.37 12.31
N SER A 250 -7.12 -12.19 13.59
CA SER A 250 -7.69 -13.23 14.45
C SER A 250 -9.15 -13.57 14.11
N LEU A 251 -9.86 -12.67 13.43
CA LEU A 251 -11.26 -12.87 13.06
C LEU A 251 -11.35 -13.84 11.87
N PRO A 252 -12.19 -14.89 11.90
CA PRO A 252 -12.34 -15.82 10.79
C PRO A 252 -13.01 -15.15 9.59
N LYS A 253 -12.77 -15.69 8.39
CA LYS A 253 -13.13 -15.04 7.12
C LYS A 253 -14.62 -14.72 7.01
N GLU A 254 -15.45 -15.63 7.48
CA GLU A 254 -16.91 -15.57 7.42
C GLU A 254 -17.47 -14.40 8.27
N MET A 255 -16.71 -13.98 9.29
CA MET A 255 -17.04 -12.89 10.21
C MET A 255 -16.39 -11.55 9.80
N ARG A 256 -15.44 -11.56 8.87
CA ARG A 256 -14.80 -10.32 8.38
C ARG A 256 -15.76 -9.48 7.56
N ALA A 257 -15.52 -8.18 7.55
CA ALA A 257 -16.17 -7.25 6.63
C ALA A 257 -15.85 -7.59 5.16
N ASP A 258 -16.72 -7.18 4.24
CA ASP A 258 -16.59 -7.50 2.81
C ASP A 258 -15.32 -6.90 2.23
N ILE A 259 -15.02 -5.64 2.56
CA ILE A 259 -13.76 -5.00 2.17
C ILE A 259 -12.52 -5.79 2.64
N CYS A 260 -12.57 -6.43 3.80
CA CYS A 260 -11.46 -7.25 4.31
C CYS A 260 -11.33 -8.58 3.56
N ASN A 261 -12.42 -9.07 2.96
CA ASN A 261 -12.46 -10.32 2.21
C ASN A 261 -12.12 -10.13 0.73
N ASP A 262 -12.40 -8.95 0.19
CA ASP A 262 -12.33 -8.65 -1.24
C ASP A 262 -11.08 -7.84 -1.62
N PHE A 263 -10.42 -7.20 -0.64
CA PHE A 263 -9.23 -6.41 -0.89
C PHE A 263 -7.99 -7.30 -1.11
N TYR A 264 -7.27 -7.04 -2.20
CA TYR A 264 -5.97 -7.62 -2.51
C TYR A 264 -4.97 -6.50 -2.81
N CYS A 265 -3.76 -6.56 -2.24
CA CYS A 265 -2.69 -5.66 -2.63
C CYS A 265 -2.25 -5.93 -4.08
N GLY A 266 -1.56 -4.99 -4.73
CA GLY A 266 -1.14 -5.12 -6.13
C GLY A 266 -0.46 -6.46 -6.44
N GLY A 267 0.51 -6.89 -5.62
CA GLY A 267 1.17 -8.19 -5.82
C GLY A 267 0.22 -9.40 -5.75
N LEU A 268 -0.82 -9.35 -4.90
CA LEU A 268 -1.83 -10.41 -4.84
C LEU A 268 -2.82 -10.36 -5.99
N GLN A 269 -3.15 -9.16 -6.48
CA GLN A 269 -3.95 -9.01 -7.70
C GLN A 269 -3.20 -9.64 -8.89
N ASP A 270 -1.92 -9.31 -9.05
CA ASP A 270 -1.05 -9.87 -10.10
C ASP A 270 -0.95 -11.39 -9.99
N PHE A 271 -0.77 -11.92 -8.77
CA PHE A 271 -0.75 -13.36 -8.53
C PHE A 271 -2.05 -14.01 -9.00
N ARG A 272 -3.20 -13.51 -8.54
CA ARG A 272 -4.52 -14.06 -8.86
C ARG A 272 -4.82 -14.03 -10.36
N GLN A 273 -4.40 -12.97 -11.06
CA GLN A 273 -4.57 -12.84 -12.52
C GLN A 273 -3.61 -13.74 -13.31
N SER A 274 -2.49 -14.15 -12.70
CA SER A 274 -1.48 -14.99 -13.35
C SER A 274 -1.70 -16.49 -13.18
N VAL A 275 -2.58 -16.90 -12.26
CA VAL A 275 -2.95 -18.31 -12.11
C VAL A 275 -3.80 -18.71 -13.30
N MET A 276 -3.37 -19.74 -14.02
CA MET A 276 -4.10 -20.29 -15.16
C MET A 276 -5.17 -21.28 -14.68
N ALA A 277 -6.30 -21.29 -15.38
CA ALA A 277 -7.35 -22.26 -15.14
C ALA A 277 -6.81 -23.70 -15.20
N ASP A 278 -7.35 -24.57 -14.36
CA ASP A 278 -6.99 -26.00 -14.24
C ASP A 278 -5.52 -26.29 -13.86
N SER A 279 -4.73 -25.26 -13.51
CA SER A 279 -3.35 -25.43 -13.04
C SER A 279 -3.27 -25.44 -11.51
N PRO A 280 -2.29 -26.16 -10.91
CA PRO A 280 -2.08 -26.11 -9.47
C PRO A 280 -1.79 -24.70 -8.98
N VAL A 281 -2.40 -24.28 -7.87
CA VAL A 281 -2.17 -22.95 -7.30
C VAL A 281 -0.83 -22.97 -6.55
N ARG A 282 0.21 -22.38 -7.13
CA ARG A 282 1.57 -22.39 -6.56
C ARG A 282 2.14 -20.98 -6.46
N GLY A 283 2.41 -20.54 -5.23
CA GLY A 283 2.93 -19.21 -4.94
C GLY A 283 4.21 -19.26 -4.11
N PHE A 284 5.17 -18.41 -4.46
CA PHE A 284 6.30 -18.06 -3.60
C PHE A 284 6.14 -16.60 -3.19
N PHE A 285 5.54 -16.38 -2.02
CA PHE A 285 5.24 -15.05 -1.52
C PHE A 285 6.40 -14.52 -0.70
N VAL A 286 6.77 -13.27 -0.96
CA VAL A 286 7.83 -12.56 -0.25
C VAL A 286 7.26 -11.27 0.31
N ALA A 287 7.23 -11.15 1.64
CA ALA A 287 6.83 -9.93 2.32
C ALA A 287 8.04 -9.01 2.50
N ALA A 288 7.99 -7.84 1.89
CA ALA A 288 9.11 -6.90 1.88
C ALA A 288 8.69 -5.45 2.18
N THR A 289 9.65 -4.65 2.65
CA THR A 289 9.58 -3.19 2.68
C THR A 289 10.73 -2.63 1.87
N GLU A 290 10.48 -1.68 0.97
CA GLU A 290 11.49 -1.02 0.14
C GLU A 290 12.47 -2.01 -0.51
N ASP A 291 13.63 -2.26 0.11
CA ASP A 291 14.72 -3.13 -0.35
C ASP A 291 14.93 -4.41 0.50
N THR A 292 14.15 -4.60 1.56
CA THR A 292 14.39 -5.61 2.59
C THR A 292 13.29 -6.66 2.59
N ILE A 293 13.67 -7.93 2.48
CA ILE A 293 12.78 -9.08 2.66
C ILE A 293 12.67 -9.42 4.13
N HIS A 294 11.46 -9.38 4.67
CA HIS A 294 11.20 -9.69 6.08
C HIS A 294 10.75 -11.12 6.30
N ARG A 295 9.94 -11.65 5.38
CA ARG A 295 9.32 -12.98 5.48
C ARG A 295 9.11 -13.56 4.10
N ALA A 296 9.06 -14.88 4.01
CA ALA A 296 8.64 -15.56 2.80
C ALA A 296 7.78 -16.79 3.13
N ALA A 297 6.96 -17.20 2.17
CA ALA A 297 6.12 -18.39 2.28
C ALA A 297 6.08 -19.11 0.94
N LEU A 298 6.26 -20.43 0.98
CA LEU A 298 6.00 -21.33 -0.14
C LEU A 298 4.58 -21.88 0.02
N VAL A 299 3.74 -21.69 -1.00
CA VAL A 299 2.33 -22.08 -0.97
C VAL A 299 2.05 -23.03 -2.13
N HIS A 300 1.42 -24.15 -1.82
CA HIS A 300 0.94 -25.14 -2.76
C HIS A 300 -0.51 -25.49 -2.40
N GLU A 301 -1.43 -25.08 -3.27
CA GLU A 301 -2.87 -25.17 -3.07
C GLU A 301 -3.31 -24.51 -1.75
N ASN A 302 -3.77 -25.30 -0.78
CA ASN A 302 -4.21 -24.85 0.54
C ASN A 302 -3.12 -25.00 1.62
N GLN A 303 -1.93 -25.50 1.27
CA GLN A 303 -0.82 -25.70 2.19
C GLN A 303 0.17 -24.55 2.06
N ALA A 304 0.68 -24.10 3.20
CA ALA A 304 1.72 -23.09 3.26
C ALA A 304 2.85 -23.54 4.18
N LEU A 305 4.08 -23.27 3.75
CA LEU A 305 5.27 -23.41 4.54
C LEU A 305 5.93 -22.04 4.69
N MET A 306 6.06 -21.58 5.93
CA MET A 306 6.82 -20.37 6.22
C MET A 306 8.30 -20.63 6.01
N VAL A 307 8.93 -19.77 5.22
CA VAL A 307 10.36 -19.84 4.92
C VAL A 307 11.07 -18.87 5.86
N PRO A 308 12.17 -19.30 6.52
CA PRO A 308 13.00 -18.40 7.31
C PRO A 308 13.40 -17.18 6.48
N ALA A 309 13.35 -15.99 7.10
CA ALA A 309 13.87 -14.79 6.46
C ALA A 309 15.33 -15.03 6.04
N PRO A 310 15.77 -14.51 4.87
CA PRO A 310 17.20 -14.52 4.57
C PRO A 310 17.93 -13.81 5.72
N THR A 311 18.89 -14.50 6.35
CA THR A 311 19.86 -13.82 7.20
C THR A 311 20.55 -12.80 6.33
N THR A 312 20.48 -11.52 6.72
CA THR A 312 21.45 -10.53 6.24
C THR A 312 22.80 -11.01 6.75
N ASP A 313 23.53 -11.77 5.95
CA ASP A 313 24.93 -12.01 6.25
C ASP A 313 25.58 -10.61 6.25
N PRO A 314 26.22 -10.20 7.35
CA PRO A 314 27.03 -9.01 7.33
C PRO A 314 28.23 -9.33 6.44
N ASP A 315 28.27 -8.73 5.25
CA ASP A 315 29.49 -8.62 4.45
C ASP A 315 30.60 -7.92 5.26
#